data_AF-A0A849ZRZ2-F1
#
_entry.id   AF-A0A849ZRZ2-F1
#
_cell.length_a   1.000
_cell.length_b   1.000
_cell.length_c   1.000
_cell.angle_alpha   90.00
_cell.angle_beta   90.00
_cell.angle_gamma   90.00
#
_symmetry.space_group_name_H-M   'P 1'
#
loop_
_entity.id
_entity.type
_entity.pdbx_description
1 polymer ?
#
loop_
_entity_poly.entity_id
_entity_poly.type
_entity_poly.pdbx_seq_one_letter_code
_entity_poly.pdbx_strand_id
1 'polypeptide(L)'
;MGEDRSPLESDLTRLAAKRLGLTYIALDDVEITPGLLAQIPARVAHELGVFPCAFSETEVHVVLANPFDTSALPRLSLILGKRLVGCTAPESDVSALIREHYGV
;
A
#
# COMPACT_ATOMS: atom_id res chain seq x y z
N MET A 1 10.34 -3.44 -22.01
CA MET A 1 8.90 -3.43 -21.69
C MET A 1 8.78 -2.70 -20.37
N GLY A 2 8.48 -1.40 -20.38
CA GLY A 2 8.56 -0.56 -19.18
C GLY A 2 8.26 0.89 -19.50
N GLU A 3 7.17 1.13 -20.23
CA GLU A 3 6.70 2.48 -20.60
C GLU A 3 5.21 2.66 -20.23
N ASP A 4 4.78 2.06 -19.11
CA ASP A 4 3.41 2.17 -18.60
C ASP A 4 3.36 2.71 -17.15
N ARG A 5 4.34 3.53 -16.76
CA ARG A 5 4.23 4.38 -15.57
C ARG A 5 4.54 5.81 -16.01
N SER A 6 3.53 6.68 -16.00
CA SER A 6 3.76 8.07 -16.36
C SER A 6 4.64 8.72 -15.28
N PRO A 7 5.79 9.33 -15.61
CA PRO A 7 6.66 9.96 -14.61
C PRO A 7 5.94 11.07 -13.80
N LEU A 8 4.87 11.64 -14.39
CA LEU A 8 4.04 12.64 -13.74
C LEU A 8 3.22 12.07 -12.56
N GLU A 9 2.71 10.84 -12.66
CA GLU A 9 1.88 10.23 -11.60
C GLU A 9 2.71 10.00 -10.33
N SER A 10 3.94 9.52 -10.49
CA SER A 10 4.89 9.33 -9.40
C SER A 10 5.27 10.66 -8.74
N ASP A 11 5.47 11.73 -9.51
CA ASP A 11 5.78 13.06 -8.97
C ASP A 11 4.61 13.66 -8.17
N LEU A 12 3.39 13.57 -8.72
CA LEU A 12 2.17 14.01 -8.05
C LEU A 12 1.94 13.26 -6.74
N THR A 13 2.11 11.93 -6.77
CA THR A 13 1.96 11.09 -5.58
C THR A 13 3.01 11.42 -4.53
N ARG A 14 4.27 11.62 -4.94
CA ARG A 14 5.35 12.02 -4.02
C ARG A 14 5.08 13.37 -3.38
N LEU A 15 4.55 14.33 -4.14
CA LEU A 15 4.15 15.63 -3.60
C LEU A 15 2.99 15.49 -2.61
N ALA A 16 1.98 14.69 -2.93
CA ALA A 16 0.86 14.39 -2.04
C ALA A 16 1.34 13.74 -0.74
N ALA A 17 2.23 12.74 -0.83
CA ALA A 17 2.83 12.07 0.32
C ALA A 17 3.49 13.07 1.28
N LYS A 18 4.31 13.98 0.74
CA LYS A 18 4.98 15.03 1.52
C LYS A 18 3.99 15.98 2.20
N ARG A 19 2.87 16.33 1.55
CA ARG A 19 1.84 17.20 2.14
C ARG A 19 1.03 16.51 3.23
N LEU A 20 0.82 15.20 3.12
CA LEU A 20 0.04 14.39 4.04
C LEU A 20 0.88 13.78 5.17
N GLY A 21 2.20 13.94 5.14
CA GLY A 21 3.12 13.32 6.10
C GLY A 21 3.26 11.81 5.92
N LEU A 22 2.98 11.30 4.72
CA LEU A 22 3.13 9.89 4.35
C LEU A 22 4.47 9.65 3.67
N THR A 23 4.99 8.43 3.81
CA THR A 23 6.20 8.00 3.10
C THR A 23 5.81 7.53 1.71
N TYR A 24 6.38 8.15 0.67
CA TYR A 24 6.32 7.61 -0.68
C TYR A 24 7.28 6.42 -0.80
N ILE A 25 6.81 5.29 -1.29
CA ILE A 25 7.67 4.11 -1.53
C ILE A 25 7.56 3.65 -2.98
N ALA A 26 8.70 3.21 -3.53
CA ALA A 26 8.72 2.51 -4.81
C ALA A 26 8.40 1.04 -4.55
N LEU A 27 7.30 0.56 -5.15
CA LEU A 27 6.82 -0.81 -4.96
C LEU A 27 7.71 -1.88 -5.62
N ASP A 28 8.59 -1.47 -6.53
CA ASP A 28 9.53 -2.34 -7.25
C ASP A 28 10.57 -3.00 -6.33
N ASP A 29 10.87 -2.35 -5.20
CA ASP A 29 11.91 -2.79 -4.24
C ASP A 29 11.31 -3.59 -3.06
N VAL A 30 9.99 -3.81 -3.05
CA VAL A 30 9.31 -4.50 -1.96
C VAL A 30 9.50 -6.01 -2.11
N GLU A 31 10.12 -6.64 -1.11
CA GLU A 31 10.24 -8.10 -1.08
C GLU A 31 8.90 -8.75 -0.70
N ILE A 32 8.21 -9.31 -1.69
CA ILE A 32 6.89 -9.91 -1.48
C ILE A 32 7.04 -11.39 -1.10
N THR A 33 6.82 -11.67 0.18
CA THR A 33 6.83 -13.03 0.74
C THR A 33 5.41 -13.50 1.10
N PRO A 34 5.17 -14.83 1.18
CA PRO A 34 3.88 -15.34 1.64
C PRO A 34 3.50 -14.85 3.06
N GLY A 35 4.49 -14.65 3.93
CA GLY A 35 4.28 -14.12 5.28
C GLY A 35 3.85 -12.66 5.29
N LEU A 36 4.34 -11.86 4.34
CA LEU A 36 3.91 -10.48 4.12
C LEU A 36 2.45 -10.43 3.64
N LEU A 37 2.12 -11.22 2.61
CA LEU A 37 0.76 -11.30 2.08
C LEU A 37 -0.24 -11.77 3.13
N ALA A 38 0.16 -12.70 3.99
CA ALA A 38 -0.68 -13.20 5.09
C ALA A 38 -0.98 -12.15 6.18
N GLN A 39 -0.26 -11.02 6.23
CA GLN A 39 -0.56 -9.95 7.20
C GLN A 39 -1.90 -9.28 6.91
N ILE A 40 -2.33 -9.22 5.65
CA ILE A 40 -3.57 -8.59 5.24
C ILE A 40 -4.40 -9.60 4.45
N PRO A 41 -5.62 -9.94 4.90
CA PRO A 41 -6.50 -10.79 4.12
C PRO A 41 -6.81 -10.17 2.76
N ALA A 42 -6.76 -10.97 1.68
CA ALA A 42 -7.04 -10.55 0.31
C ALA A 42 -8.29 -9.67 0.18
N ARG A 43 -9.40 -10.10 0.78
CA ARG A 43 -10.68 -9.36 0.77
C ARG A 43 -10.55 -7.94 1.34
N VAL A 44 -9.78 -7.79 2.42
CA VAL A 44 -9.57 -6.50 3.09
C VAL A 44 -8.63 -5.62 2.26
N ALA A 45 -7.57 -6.22 1.69
CA ALA A 45 -6.66 -5.52 0.78
C ALA A 45 -7.41 -4.90 -0.40
N HIS A 46 -8.32 -5.67 -1.02
CA HIS A 46 -9.19 -5.18 -2.10
C HIS A 46 -10.20 -4.14 -1.64
N GLU A 47 -10.92 -4.39 -0.54
CA GLU A 47 -11.97 -3.46 -0.05
C GLU A 47 -11.40 -2.09 0.32
N LEU A 48 -10.23 -2.07 0.95
CA LEU A 48 -9.60 -0.84 1.44
C LEU A 48 -8.59 -0.23 0.47
N GLY A 49 -8.24 -0.92 -0.63
CA GLY A 49 -7.23 -0.46 -1.57
C GLY A 49 -5.84 -0.34 -0.92
N VAL A 50 -5.42 -1.38 -0.20
CA VAL A 50 -4.19 -1.40 0.60
C VAL A 50 -3.34 -2.63 0.34
N PHE A 51 -2.03 -2.47 0.39
CA PHE A 51 -1.07 -3.56 0.20
C PHE A 51 0.01 -3.55 1.30
N PRO A 52 0.35 -4.69 1.92
CA PRO A 52 1.42 -4.74 2.92
C PRO A 52 2.78 -4.68 2.24
N CYS A 53 3.68 -3.79 2.69
CA CYS A 53 5.04 -3.68 2.14
C CYS A 53 6.14 -4.13 3.10
N ALA A 54 5.89 -4.08 4.40
CA ALA A 54 6.77 -4.64 5.42
C ALA A 54 5.98 -4.96 6.69
N PHE A 55 6.50 -5.83 7.52
CA PHE A 55 5.91 -6.09 8.83
C PHE A 55 6.98 -6.51 9.84
N SER A 56 6.66 -6.26 11.10
CA SER A 56 7.40 -6.67 12.28
C SER A 56 6.42 -7.26 13.29
N GLU A 57 6.92 -7.66 14.45
CA GLU A 57 6.08 -8.20 15.53
C GLU A 57 5.05 -7.17 16.03
N THR A 58 5.40 -5.88 16.03
CA THR A 58 4.61 -4.80 16.63
C THR A 58 3.90 -3.90 15.62
N GLU A 59 4.35 -3.87 14.36
CA GLU A 59 3.81 -2.97 13.35
C GLU A 59 3.77 -3.57 11.94
N VAL A 60 2.86 -3.04 11.12
CA VAL A 60 2.73 -3.40 9.70
C VAL A 60 2.78 -2.11 8.89
N HIS A 61 3.67 -2.07 7.90
CA HIS A 61 3.78 -0.99 6.94
C HIS A 61 2.86 -1.30 5.77
N VAL A 62 2.01 -0.34 5.44
CA VAL A 62 0.91 -0.52 4.50
C VAL A 62 0.92 0.61 3.49
N VAL A 63 0.86 0.25 2.21
CA VAL A 63 0.78 1.19 1.11
C VAL A 63 -0.67 1.40 0.74
N LEU A 64 -1.07 2.67 0.69
CA LEU A 64 -2.40 3.11 0.30
C LEU A 64 -2.41 3.44 -1.19
N ALA A 65 -3.36 2.86 -1.93
CA ALA A 65 -3.62 3.23 -3.31
C ALA A 65 -4.15 4.68 -3.40
N ASN A 66 -5.00 5.07 -2.44
CA ASN A 66 -5.49 6.43 -2.29
C ASN A 66 -5.07 7.02 -0.93
N PRO A 67 -4.04 7.87 -0.87
CA PRO A 67 -3.59 8.48 0.39
C PRO A 67 -4.57 9.51 0.97
N PHE A 68 -5.58 9.94 0.20
CA PHE A 68 -6.63 10.83 0.68
C PHE A 68 -7.78 10.09 1.38
N ASP A 69 -7.85 8.77 1.26
CA ASP A 69 -8.78 7.96 2.03
C ASP A 69 -8.28 7.79 3.47
N THR A 70 -8.68 8.72 4.34
CA THR A 70 -8.27 8.73 5.75
C THR A 70 -8.95 7.64 6.58
N SER A 71 -9.88 6.88 6.00
CA SER A 71 -10.65 5.81 6.65
C SER A 71 -9.97 4.44 6.53
N ALA A 72 -9.22 4.20 5.44
CA ALA A 72 -8.61 2.91 5.15
C ALA A 72 -7.67 2.42 6.27
N LEU A 73 -6.69 3.24 6.68
CA LEU A 73 -5.76 2.88 7.75
C LEU A 73 -6.43 2.61 9.10
N PRO A 74 -7.30 3.49 9.66
CA PRO A 74 -7.94 3.20 10.94
C PRO A 74 -8.83 1.96 10.90
N ARG A 75 -9.55 1.72 9.79
CA ARG A 75 -10.33 0.48 9.61
C ARG A 75 -9.43 -0.75 9.59
N LEU A 76 -8.34 -0.72 8.82
CA LEU A 76 -7.39 -1.82 8.75
C LEU A 76 -6.73 -2.08 10.12
N SER A 77 -6.38 -1.03 10.85
CA SER A 77 -5.77 -1.13 12.18
C SER A 77 -6.69 -1.85 13.16
N LEU A 78 -7.99 -1.54 13.12
CA LEU A 78 -9.00 -2.21 13.94
C LEU A 78 -9.14 -3.70 13.57
N ILE A 79 -9.09 -4.04 12.29
CA ILE A 79 -9.20 -5.43 11.80
C ILE A 79 -7.98 -6.24 12.21
N LEU A 80 -6.77 -5.68 12.08
CA LEU A 80 -5.52 -6.39 12.35
C LEU A 80 -5.12 -6.37 13.83
N GLY A 81 -5.63 -5.42 14.62
CA GLY A 81 -5.22 -5.23 16.02
C GLY A 81 -3.75 -4.87 16.18
N LYS A 82 -3.11 -4.33 15.14
CA LYS A 82 -1.69 -3.97 15.09
C LYS A 82 -1.50 -2.49 14.81
N ARG A 83 -0.34 -1.96 15.20
CA ARG A 83 0.06 -0.61 14.79
C ARG A 83 0.32 -0.59 13.28
N LEU A 84 -0.27 0.37 12.59
CA LEU A 84 -0.05 0.54 11.15
C LEU A 84 0.78 1.78 10.85
N VAL A 85 1.70 1.63 9.90
CA VAL A 85 2.48 2.73 9.34
C VAL A 85 2.04 2.96 7.90
N GLY A 86 1.44 4.13 7.65
CA GLY A 86 0.94 4.52 6.34
C GLY A 86 2.04 4.95 5.38
N CYS A 87 2.08 4.31 4.22
CA CYS A 87 2.88 4.70 3.06
C CYS A 87 1.96 4.93 1.86
N THR A 88 2.47 5.53 0.79
CA THR A 88 1.72 5.72 -0.45
C THR A 88 2.61 5.49 -1.66
N ALA A 89 1.98 5.04 -2.73
CA ALA A 89 2.57 4.83 -4.04
C ALA A 89 1.48 5.14 -5.09
N PRO A 90 1.82 5.22 -6.39
CA PRO A 90 0.82 5.46 -7.41
C PRO A 90 -0.30 4.41 -7.36
N GLU A 91 -1.55 4.84 -7.51
CA GLU A 91 -2.73 3.96 -7.42
C GLU A 91 -2.62 2.75 -8.36
N SER A 92 -2.16 3.00 -9.59
CA SER A 92 -1.94 1.99 -10.63
C SER A 92 -0.99 0.87 -10.16
N ASP A 93 0.12 1.23 -9.52
CA ASP A 93 1.09 0.26 -8.98
C ASP A 93 0.48 -0.56 -7.84
N VAL A 94 -0.19 0.09 -6.88
CA VAL A 94 -0.80 -0.62 -5.73
C VAL A 94 -1.89 -1.57 -6.21
N SER A 95 -2.75 -1.12 -7.13
CA SER A 95 -3.82 -1.91 -7.72
C SER A 95 -3.30 -3.08 -8.57
N ALA A 96 -2.17 -2.90 -9.25
CA ALA A 96 -1.50 -3.99 -9.96
C ALA A 96 -1.01 -5.08 -9.00
N LEU A 97 -0.30 -4.70 -7.93
CA LEU A 97 0.17 -5.66 -6.92
C LEU A 97 -0.96 -6.41 -6.21
N ILE A 98 -2.03 -5.71 -5.84
CA ILE A 98 -3.20 -6.35 -5.21
C ILE A 98 -3.78 -7.41 -6.16
N ARG A 99 -3.95 -7.10 -7.45
CA ARG A 99 -4.43 -8.08 -8.44
C ARG A 99 -3.46 -9.23 -8.66
N GLU A 100 -2.17 -8.95 -8.77
CA GLU A 100 -1.14 -9.97 -9.03
C GLU A 100 -0.99 -10.96 -7.89
N HIS A 101 -1.04 -10.49 -6.64
CA HIS A 101 -0.72 -11.33 -5.47
C HIS A 101 -1.92 -11.86 -4.70
N TYR A 102 -3.03 -11.12 -4.66
CA TYR A 102 -4.25 -11.59 -3.98
C TYR A 102 -5.23 -12.27 -4.92
N GLY A 103 -5.02 -12.17 -6.25
CA GLY A 103 -5.96 -12.66 -7.23
C GLY A 103 -7.30 -11.95 -7.16
N VAL A 104 -8.20 -12.27 -8.09
CA VAL A 104 -9.61 -11.84 -8.08
C VAL A 104 -10.49 -13.06 -7.91
#